data_AF-A0A7X9G5F8-F1
#
_entry.id   AF-A0A7X9G5F8-F1
#
_cell.length_a   1.000
_cell.length_b   1.000
_cell.length_c   1.000
_cell.angle_alpha   90.00
_cell.angle_beta   90.00
_cell.angle_gamma   90.00
#
_symmetry.space_group_name_H-M   'P 1'
#
loop_
_entity.id
_entity.type
_entity.pdbx_description
1 polymer ?
#
loop_
_entity_poly.entity_id
_entity_poly.type
_entity_poly.pdbx_seq_one_letter_code
_entity_poly.pdbx_strand_id
1 'polypeptide(L)'
;MQTESHKNTFLDKLINNPVMRREFNTAARNNKVIFAAAFTALCLGLILFFLWPRSGIFSDANSNELFTIFLGTKLTFMILLTAGFTASAITSERERGTFVMLQTCLLGPGEILAGKLIGTLGISLVLFCVTIPITAICALSGGISLLTLSKALTVVALSTIVYGIFGLAVSSLCRRSYTALLGTYLGIVILAGATWLPSVLVRIPALHVFFLKLRALSPYEALFALQFAESYETGVIGASADNIFSFFIVSMIVMAVIFFAVFAKYIFAPPNLRRSATISTYVDTKTMVKRKLGWPFYLIDPLRRKKPIGRLRNPVFVAEIRSKIFGNPKFIIRALTICICVSIAMLVLIANQVGETDLDKIRAVAIIFQLGVVAALAPTVSSSSI
;
A
#
# COMPACT_ATOMS: atom_id res chain seq x y z
N MET A 1 -29.94 -11.11 -46.43
CA MET A 1 -29.23 -9.81 -46.54
C MET A 1 -29.93 -8.83 -45.59
N GLN A 2 -29.53 -8.82 -44.32
CA GLN A 2 -29.75 -7.71 -43.39
C GLN A 2 -28.90 -7.98 -42.15
N THR A 3 -27.75 -7.31 -42.14
CA THR A 3 -26.79 -7.22 -41.06
C THR A 3 -27.41 -6.44 -39.90
N GLU A 4 -27.93 -7.13 -38.88
CA GLU A 4 -28.15 -6.48 -37.59
C GLU A 4 -26.79 -6.20 -36.99
N SER A 5 -26.41 -4.93 -37.10
CA SER A 5 -25.28 -4.32 -36.42
C SER A 5 -25.51 -4.43 -34.92
N HIS A 6 -25.14 -5.57 -34.33
CA HIS A 6 -25.03 -5.70 -32.89
C HIS A 6 -23.93 -4.74 -32.47
N LYS A 7 -24.35 -3.56 -32.00
CA LYS A 7 -23.51 -2.57 -31.33
C LYS A 7 -23.07 -3.23 -30.03
N ASN A 8 -22.12 -4.17 -30.12
CA ASN A 8 -21.47 -4.84 -29.01
C ASN A 8 -20.83 -3.75 -28.18
N THR A 9 -21.55 -3.27 -27.17
CA THR A 9 -21.02 -2.24 -26.31
C THR A 9 -19.78 -2.80 -25.64
N PHE A 10 -18.75 -1.98 -25.51
CA PHE A 10 -17.53 -2.34 -24.79
C PHE A 10 -17.86 -2.90 -23.38
N LEU A 11 -18.95 -2.42 -22.78
CA LEU A 11 -19.51 -2.89 -21.52
C LEU A 11 -20.06 -4.32 -21.59
N ASP A 12 -20.80 -4.71 -22.64
CA ASP A 12 -21.28 -6.09 -22.79
C ASP A 12 -20.13 -7.09 -22.97
N LYS A 13 -19.10 -6.71 -23.73
CA LYS A 13 -17.88 -7.52 -23.87
C LYS A 13 -17.12 -7.64 -22.55
N LEU A 14 -17.09 -6.58 -21.74
CA LEU A 14 -16.49 -6.56 -20.41
C LEU A 14 -17.23 -7.46 -19.41
N ILE A 15 -18.56 -7.36 -19.37
CA ILE A 15 -19.42 -8.11 -18.44
C ILE A 15 -19.47 -9.60 -18.80
N ASN A 16 -19.41 -9.93 -20.10
CA ASN A 16 -19.36 -11.30 -20.58
C ASN A 16 -17.94 -11.87 -20.64
N ASN A 17 -16.94 -11.13 -20.18
CA ASN A 17 -15.57 -11.62 -20.15
C ASN A 17 -15.45 -12.82 -19.19
N PRO A 18 -15.06 -14.01 -19.69
CA PRO A 18 -14.97 -15.21 -18.87
C PRO A 18 -13.89 -15.09 -17.78
N VAL A 19 -12.84 -14.30 -18.02
CA VAL A 19 -11.77 -14.05 -17.05
C VAL A 19 -12.32 -13.30 -15.84
N MET A 20 -13.09 -12.23 -16.07
CA MET A 20 -13.70 -11.45 -14.98
C MET A 20 -14.59 -12.33 -14.10
N ARG A 21 -15.50 -13.10 -14.71
CA ARG A 21 -16.41 -13.98 -13.98
C ARG A 21 -15.66 -15.04 -13.17
N ARG A 22 -14.62 -15.63 -13.76
CA ARG A 22 -13.78 -16.63 -13.09
C ARG A 22 -13.08 -16.02 -11.87
N GLU A 23 -12.42 -14.87 -12.03
CA GLU A 23 -11.69 -14.19 -10.94
C GLU A 23 -12.65 -13.78 -9.82
N PHE A 24 -13.77 -13.14 -10.16
CA PHE A 24 -14.75 -12.68 -9.17
C PHE A 24 -15.36 -13.85 -8.40
N ASN A 25 -15.79 -14.92 -9.09
CA ASN A 25 -16.38 -16.09 -8.43
C ASN A 25 -15.36 -16.85 -7.58
N THR A 26 -14.11 -16.95 -8.04
CA THR A 26 -13.04 -17.62 -7.28
C THR A 26 -12.70 -16.82 -6.03
N ALA A 27 -12.65 -15.49 -6.12
CA ALA A 27 -12.42 -14.61 -4.99
C ALA A 27 -13.59 -14.65 -4.00
N ALA A 28 -14.84 -14.54 -4.49
CA ALA A 28 -16.04 -14.55 -3.65
C ALA A 28 -16.24 -15.88 -2.91
N ARG A 29 -15.87 -17.02 -3.51
CA ARG A 29 -15.94 -18.34 -2.87
C ARG A 29 -14.78 -18.63 -1.92
N ASN A 30 -13.74 -17.80 -1.90
CA ASN A 30 -12.60 -18.04 -1.05
C ASN A 30 -12.95 -17.66 0.40
N ASN A 31 -12.92 -18.64 1.30
CA ASN A 31 -13.18 -18.43 2.74
C ASN A 31 -12.30 -17.32 3.34
N LYS A 32 -11.10 -17.08 2.79
CA LYS A 32 -10.22 -15.99 3.23
C LYS A 32 -10.82 -14.61 2.98
N VAL A 33 -11.51 -14.42 1.85
CA VAL A 33 -12.14 -13.14 1.49
C VAL A 33 -13.39 -12.92 2.34
N ILE A 34 -14.18 -13.98 2.55
CA ILE A 34 -15.35 -13.93 3.45
C ILE A 34 -14.92 -13.61 4.88
N PHE A 35 -13.87 -14.28 5.38
CA PHE A 35 -13.32 -14.00 6.69
C PHE A 35 -12.77 -12.58 6.79
N ALA A 36 -12.04 -12.09 5.77
CA ALA A 36 -11.56 -10.72 5.75
C ALA A 36 -12.72 -9.70 5.76
N ALA A 37 -13.78 -9.93 4.99
CA ALA A 37 -14.96 -9.07 4.99
C ALA A 37 -15.64 -9.05 6.36
N ALA A 38 -15.91 -10.23 6.93
CA ALA A 38 -16.50 -10.36 8.26
C ALA A 38 -15.63 -9.71 9.34
N PHE A 39 -14.32 -9.91 9.29
CA PHE A 39 -13.37 -9.29 10.22
C PHE A 39 -13.39 -7.77 10.12
N THR A 40 -13.40 -7.20 8.92
CA THR A 40 -13.47 -5.73 8.77
C THR A 40 -14.80 -5.14 9.24
N ALA A 41 -15.92 -5.80 8.93
CA ALA A 41 -17.23 -5.36 9.41
C ALA A 41 -17.31 -5.46 10.94
N LEU A 42 -16.78 -6.54 11.52
CA LEU A 42 -16.73 -6.73 12.97
C LEU A 42 -15.82 -5.71 13.64
N CYS A 43 -14.60 -5.48 13.14
CA CYS A 43 -13.70 -4.47 13.69
C CYS A 43 -14.31 -3.07 13.62
N LEU A 44 -14.87 -2.67 12.46
CA LEU A 44 -15.52 -1.36 12.34
C LEU A 44 -16.77 -1.25 13.23
N GLY A 45 -17.54 -2.33 13.36
CA GLY A 45 -18.70 -2.39 14.25
C GLY A 45 -18.32 -2.32 15.74
N LEU A 46 -17.25 -3.01 16.15
CA LEU A 46 -16.70 -2.93 17.51
C LEU A 46 -16.15 -1.53 17.80
N ILE A 47 -15.41 -0.94 16.86
CA ILE A 47 -14.91 0.44 16.99
C ILE A 47 -16.10 1.39 17.15
N LEU A 48 -17.14 1.25 16.33
CA LEU A 48 -18.36 2.03 16.46
C LEU A 48 -19.04 1.83 17.82
N PHE A 49 -19.07 0.60 18.33
CA PHE A 49 -19.62 0.29 19.65
C PHE A 49 -18.80 0.89 20.80
N PHE A 50 -17.47 0.85 20.71
CA PHE A 50 -16.57 1.44 21.72
C PHE A 50 -16.56 2.96 21.68
N LEU A 51 -16.60 3.55 20.49
CA LEU A 51 -16.76 5.00 20.30
C LEU A 51 -18.20 5.45 20.57
N TRP A 52 -19.14 4.51 20.75
CA TRP A 52 -20.53 4.87 20.96
C TRP A 52 -20.63 5.69 22.26
N PRO A 53 -21.12 6.93 22.17
CA PRO A 53 -21.17 7.82 23.32
C PRO A 53 -22.02 7.21 24.44
N ARG A 54 -21.41 6.99 25.62
CA ARG A 54 -22.14 6.53 26.83
C ARG A 54 -22.92 7.63 27.53
N SER A 55 -22.61 8.90 27.25
CA SER A 55 -23.32 10.08 27.73
C SER A 55 -24.13 10.68 26.58
N GLY A 56 -25.44 10.79 26.74
CA GLY A 56 -26.36 11.27 25.70
C GLY A 56 -26.07 12.70 25.24
N ILE A 57 -26.27 12.91 23.93
CA ILE A 57 -26.32 14.17 23.18
C ILE A 57 -25.04 15.02 23.29
N PHE A 58 -24.22 15.00 22.23
CA PHE A 58 -22.98 15.77 22.15
C PHE A 58 -23.13 17.06 21.32
N SER A 59 -22.36 18.06 21.74
CA SER A 59 -22.00 19.29 21.01
C SER A 59 -21.17 18.96 19.75
N ASP A 60 -21.37 19.73 18.67
CA ASP A 60 -20.82 19.50 17.31
C ASP A 60 -19.29 19.29 17.23
N ALA A 61 -18.52 19.78 18.20
CA ALA A 61 -17.06 19.65 18.19
C ALA A 61 -16.59 18.21 18.43
N ASN A 62 -17.25 17.46 19.33
CA ASN A 62 -16.78 16.13 19.73
C ASN A 62 -17.20 15.03 18.71
N SER A 63 -18.28 15.25 17.97
CA SER A 63 -18.76 14.31 16.94
C SER A 63 -17.82 14.24 15.73
N ASN A 64 -17.19 15.36 15.37
CA ASN A 64 -16.23 15.41 14.27
C ASN A 64 -14.95 14.60 14.56
N GLU A 65 -14.47 14.60 15.80
CA GLU A 65 -13.30 13.80 16.17
C GLU A 65 -13.59 12.28 16.09
N LEU A 66 -14.75 11.84 16.60
CA LEU A 66 -15.16 10.44 16.55
C LEU A 66 -15.29 9.93 15.11
N PHE A 67 -15.92 10.72 14.23
CA PHE A 67 -16.08 10.34 12.84
C PHE A 67 -14.76 10.37 12.06
N THR A 68 -13.82 11.26 12.41
CA THR A 68 -12.45 11.26 11.84
C THR A 68 -11.74 9.95 12.16
N ILE A 69 -11.76 9.53 13.44
CA ILE A 69 -11.11 8.30 13.89
C ILE A 69 -11.72 7.09 13.18
N PHE A 70 -13.04 7.04 13.10
CA PHE A 70 -13.76 5.94 12.45
C PHE A 70 -13.45 5.86 10.95
N LEU A 71 -13.54 6.98 10.22
CA LEU A 71 -13.26 7.03 8.78
C LEU A 71 -11.77 6.78 8.47
N GLY A 72 -10.86 7.34 9.26
CA GLY A 72 -9.42 7.07 9.12
C GLY A 72 -9.09 5.60 9.33
N THR A 73 -9.77 4.95 10.28
CA THR A 73 -9.63 3.50 10.50
C THR A 73 -10.20 2.71 9.33
N LYS A 74 -11.41 3.04 8.85
CA LYS A 74 -12.00 2.43 7.65
C LYS A 74 -11.07 2.52 6.44
N LEU A 75 -10.51 3.70 6.20
CA LEU A 75 -9.62 3.95 5.08
C LEU A 75 -8.36 3.07 5.19
N THR A 76 -7.77 2.98 6.38
CA THR A 76 -6.60 2.12 6.65
C THR A 76 -6.90 0.65 6.37
N PHE A 77 -8.03 0.14 6.89
CA PHE A 77 -8.45 -1.24 6.64
C PHE A 77 -8.68 -1.52 5.15
N MET A 78 -9.34 -0.61 4.45
CA MET A 78 -9.63 -0.76 3.02
C MET A 78 -8.37 -0.78 2.16
N ILE A 79 -7.41 0.11 2.43
CA ILE A 79 -6.15 0.16 1.69
C ILE A 79 -5.34 -1.11 1.94
N LEU A 80 -5.24 -1.57 3.19
CA LEU A 80 -4.48 -2.78 3.54
C LEU A 80 -5.08 -4.04 2.90
N LEU A 81 -6.39 -4.22 2.99
CA LEU A 81 -7.06 -5.37 2.36
C LEU A 81 -6.92 -5.35 0.85
N THR A 82 -7.16 -4.19 0.23
CA THR A 82 -7.07 -4.04 -1.22
C THR A 82 -5.66 -4.34 -1.71
N ALA A 83 -4.63 -3.87 -1.01
CA ALA A 83 -3.24 -4.20 -1.31
C ALA A 83 -2.97 -5.70 -1.21
N GLY A 84 -3.46 -6.37 -0.17
CA GLY A 84 -3.29 -7.81 0.01
C GLY A 84 -3.88 -8.63 -1.14
N PHE A 85 -5.08 -8.28 -1.60
CA PHE A 85 -5.73 -8.98 -2.71
C PHE A 85 -5.12 -8.65 -4.08
N THR A 86 -4.81 -7.39 -4.34
CA THR A 86 -4.31 -6.93 -5.66
C THR A 86 -2.84 -7.26 -5.88
N ALA A 87 -2.00 -7.20 -4.83
CA ALA A 87 -0.57 -7.48 -4.94
C ALA A 87 -0.27 -8.94 -5.34
N SER A 88 -1.13 -9.87 -4.91
CA SER A 88 -0.96 -11.30 -5.18
C SER A 88 -1.68 -11.78 -6.43
N ALA A 89 -2.47 -10.93 -7.10
CA ALA A 89 -3.36 -11.34 -8.17
C ALA A 89 -2.66 -11.91 -9.41
N ILE A 90 -1.55 -11.31 -9.85
CA ILE A 90 -0.78 -11.80 -11.02
C ILE A 90 0.31 -12.76 -10.58
N THR A 91 1.04 -12.42 -9.52
CA THR A 91 2.16 -13.25 -9.06
C THR A 91 1.73 -14.64 -8.64
N SER A 92 0.54 -14.80 -8.05
CA SER A 92 0.04 -16.13 -7.65
C SER A 92 -0.24 -17.03 -8.86
N GLU A 93 -0.73 -16.49 -9.97
CA GLU A 93 -0.89 -17.23 -11.22
C GLU A 93 0.45 -17.51 -11.90
N ARG A 94 1.38 -16.57 -11.84
CA ARG A 94 2.74 -16.74 -12.36
C ARG A 94 3.48 -17.84 -11.61
N GLU A 95 3.33 -17.93 -10.30
CA GLU A 95 3.90 -18.99 -9.46
C GLU A 95 3.27 -20.36 -9.72
N ARG A 96 1.96 -20.39 -10.03
CA ARG A 96 1.24 -21.63 -10.42
C ARG A 96 1.47 -22.06 -11.87
N GLY A 97 2.17 -21.25 -12.67
CA GLY A 97 2.38 -21.51 -14.10
C GLY A 97 1.12 -21.33 -14.97
N THR A 98 0.00 -20.89 -14.41
CA THR A 98 -1.26 -20.74 -15.14
C THR A 98 -1.31 -19.48 -16.01
N PHE A 99 -0.47 -18.48 -15.70
CA PHE A 99 -0.42 -17.23 -16.46
C PHE A 99 0.05 -17.45 -17.91
N VAL A 100 1.02 -18.35 -18.13
CA VAL A 100 1.50 -18.68 -19.49
C VAL A 100 0.40 -19.37 -20.28
N MET A 101 -0.36 -20.27 -19.64
CA MET A 101 -1.52 -20.92 -20.27
C MET A 101 -2.58 -19.88 -20.67
N LEU A 102 -2.85 -18.89 -19.82
CA LEU A 102 -3.81 -17.81 -20.11
C LEU A 102 -3.40 -16.98 -21.35
N GLN A 103 -2.09 -16.76 -21.54
CA GLN A 103 -1.57 -16.06 -22.72
C GLN A 103 -1.68 -16.86 -24.02
N THR A 104 -1.87 -18.18 -23.95
CA THR A 104 -2.07 -19.05 -25.13
C THR A 104 -3.54 -19.23 -25.51
N CYS A 105 -4.47 -18.70 -24.72
CA CYS A 105 -5.90 -18.77 -25.01
C CYS A 105 -6.32 -17.82 -26.14
N LEU A 106 -7.49 -18.08 -26.74
CA LEU A 106 -8.07 -17.29 -27.84
C LEU A 106 -8.54 -15.86 -27.44
N LEU A 107 -8.25 -15.41 -26.22
CA LEU A 107 -8.68 -14.10 -25.72
C LEU A 107 -7.71 -12.99 -26.16
N GLY A 108 -8.25 -11.82 -26.45
CA GLY A 108 -7.43 -10.65 -26.78
C GLY A 108 -6.63 -10.14 -25.57
N PRO A 109 -5.46 -9.49 -25.78
CA PRO A 109 -4.64 -8.95 -24.69
C PRO A 109 -5.39 -7.89 -23.86
N GLY A 110 -6.23 -7.07 -24.49
CA GLY A 110 -7.08 -6.09 -23.79
C GLY A 110 -8.16 -6.73 -22.92
N GLU A 111 -8.70 -7.88 -23.33
CA GLU A 111 -9.72 -8.61 -22.57
C GLU A 111 -9.10 -9.27 -21.33
N ILE A 112 -7.90 -9.82 -21.46
CA ILE A 112 -7.14 -10.36 -20.31
C ILE A 112 -6.81 -9.23 -19.31
N LEU A 113 -6.31 -8.09 -19.80
CA LEU A 113 -5.97 -6.92 -18.98
C LEU A 113 -7.18 -6.42 -18.20
N ALA A 114 -8.29 -6.15 -18.89
CA ALA A 114 -9.49 -5.60 -18.27
C ALA A 114 -10.17 -6.61 -17.34
N GLY A 115 -10.21 -7.89 -17.73
CA GLY A 115 -10.76 -8.97 -16.90
C GLY A 115 -10.01 -9.12 -15.59
N LYS A 116 -8.67 -9.04 -15.62
CA LYS A 116 -7.85 -9.11 -14.41
C LYS A 116 -8.01 -7.88 -13.52
N LEU A 117 -8.03 -6.69 -14.12
CA LEU A 117 -8.20 -5.43 -13.39
C LEU A 117 -9.57 -5.36 -12.70
N ILE A 118 -10.66 -5.61 -13.44
CA ILE A 118 -12.01 -5.49 -12.90
C ILE A 118 -12.33 -6.66 -11.96
N GLY A 119 -11.86 -7.87 -12.24
CA GLY A 119 -12.09 -9.02 -11.34
C GLY A 119 -11.47 -8.81 -9.95
N THR A 120 -10.26 -8.24 -9.91
CA THR A 120 -9.53 -8.00 -8.66
C THR A 120 -9.94 -6.71 -7.94
N LEU A 121 -10.22 -5.63 -8.68
CA LEU A 121 -10.78 -4.41 -8.08
C LEU A 121 -12.23 -4.61 -7.65
N GLY A 122 -12.99 -5.44 -8.37
CA GLY A 122 -14.39 -5.72 -8.09
C GLY A 122 -14.59 -6.31 -6.70
N ILE A 123 -13.72 -7.22 -6.24
CA ILE A 123 -13.84 -7.75 -4.88
C ILE A 123 -13.56 -6.69 -3.81
N SER A 124 -12.58 -5.81 -4.04
CA SER A 124 -12.32 -4.65 -3.17
C SER A 124 -13.50 -3.67 -3.14
N LEU A 125 -14.17 -3.44 -4.27
CA LEU A 125 -15.36 -2.60 -4.33
C LEU A 125 -16.55 -3.23 -3.61
N VAL A 126 -16.72 -4.55 -3.69
CA VAL A 126 -17.74 -5.26 -2.91
C VAL A 126 -17.48 -5.11 -1.41
N LEU A 127 -16.23 -5.29 -0.97
CA LEU A 127 -15.82 -5.03 0.41
C LEU A 127 -16.15 -3.59 0.84
N PHE A 128 -15.85 -2.61 -0.01
CA PHE A 128 -16.23 -1.21 0.23
C PHE A 128 -17.75 -1.05 0.41
N CYS A 129 -18.56 -1.62 -0.49
CA CYS A 129 -20.02 -1.57 -0.41
C CYS A 129 -20.58 -2.16 0.89
N VAL A 130 -20.00 -3.27 1.38
CA VAL A 130 -20.39 -3.89 2.65
C VAL A 130 -20.18 -2.95 3.84
N THR A 131 -19.19 -2.05 3.78
CA THR A 131 -18.93 -1.10 4.88
C THR A 131 -19.76 0.19 4.80
N ILE A 132 -20.44 0.48 3.69
CA ILE A 132 -21.31 1.64 3.54
C ILE A 132 -22.39 1.72 4.62
N PRO A 133 -23.19 0.67 4.92
CA PRO A 133 -24.23 0.76 5.93
C PRO A 133 -23.67 1.10 7.32
N ILE A 134 -22.51 0.53 7.68
CA ILE A 134 -21.84 0.81 8.97
C ILE A 134 -21.45 2.30 9.03
N THR A 135 -20.95 2.86 7.92
CA THR A 135 -20.61 4.29 7.86
C THR A 135 -21.83 5.20 7.89
N ALA A 136 -22.96 4.77 7.33
CA ALA A 136 -24.20 5.52 7.39
C ALA A 136 -24.73 5.62 8.83
N ILE A 137 -24.68 4.52 9.59
CA ILE A 137 -25.07 4.52 11.02
C ILE A 137 -24.15 5.45 11.83
N CYS A 138 -22.84 5.40 11.58
CA CYS A 138 -21.89 6.30 12.24
C CYS A 138 -22.15 7.78 11.91
N ALA A 139 -22.44 8.08 10.64
CA ALA A 139 -22.73 9.45 10.20
C ALA A 139 -24.03 10.00 10.82
N LEU A 140 -25.05 9.15 10.94
CA LEU A 140 -26.32 9.50 11.61
C LEU A 140 -26.10 9.82 13.09
N SER A 141 -25.23 9.06 13.76
CA SER A 141 -24.86 9.31 15.16
C SER A 141 -24.01 10.56 15.35
N GLY A 142 -23.23 10.96 14.34
CA GLY A 142 -22.32 12.11 14.41
C GLY A 142 -22.96 13.46 14.01
N GLY A 143 -24.22 13.48 13.56
CA GLY A 143 -24.89 14.71 13.12
C GLY A 143 -24.28 15.32 11.86
N ILE A 144 -23.56 14.54 11.05
CA ILE A 144 -22.80 15.05 9.91
C ILE A 144 -23.71 15.29 8.70
N SER A 145 -23.47 16.38 7.99
CA SER A 145 -24.22 16.71 6.77
C SER A 145 -24.04 15.65 5.68
N LEU A 146 -25.12 15.36 4.94
CA LEU A 146 -25.13 14.34 3.88
C LEU A 146 -24.08 14.62 2.78
N LEU A 147 -23.78 15.90 2.54
CA LEU A 147 -22.76 16.33 1.59
C LEU A 147 -21.34 15.96 2.04
N THR A 148 -21.04 16.09 3.33
CA THR A 148 -19.71 15.73 3.87
C THR A 148 -19.53 14.22 3.87
N LEU A 149 -20.60 13.47 4.19
CA LEU A 149 -20.61 12.01 4.10
C LEU A 149 -20.34 11.53 2.66
N SER A 150 -21.00 12.12 1.65
CA SER A 150 -20.80 11.72 0.26
C SER A 150 -19.38 12.01 -0.22
N LYS A 151 -18.82 13.20 0.10
CA LYS A 151 -17.41 13.53 -0.18
C LYS A 151 -16.45 12.54 0.48
N ALA A 152 -16.65 12.20 1.75
CA ALA A 152 -15.80 11.24 2.46
C ALA A 152 -15.86 9.82 1.86
N LEU A 153 -17.06 9.35 1.47
CA LEU A 153 -17.21 8.07 0.76
C LEU A 153 -16.49 8.07 -0.59
N THR A 154 -16.54 9.18 -1.33
CA THR A 154 -15.78 9.34 -2.58
C THR A 154 -14.27 9.25 -2.36
N VAL A 155 -13.73 9.85 -1.29
CA VAL A 155 -12.30 9.73 -0.94
C VAL A 155 -11.91 8.28 -0.70
N VAL A 156 -12.69 7.55 0.12
CA VAL A 156 -12.42 6.15 0.43
C VAL A 156 -12.56 5.28 -0.83
N ALA A 157 -13.57 5.51 -1.67
CA ALA A 157 -13.76 4.77 -2.92
C ALA A 157 -12.60 4.99 -3.91
N LEU A 158 -12.23 6.25 -4.16
CA LEU A 158 -11.13 6.60 -5.05
C LEU A 158 -9.80 6.02 -4.56
N SER A 159 -9.49 6.17 -3.27
CA SER A 159 -8.28 5.59 -2.70
C SER A 159 -8.24 4.07 -2.89
N THR A 160 -9.33 3.36 -2.62
CA THR A 160 -9.45 1.92 -2.84
C THR A 160 -9.11 1.52 -4.28
N ILE A 161 -9.64 2.26 -5.26
CA ILE A 161 -9.38 2.00 -6.68
C ILE A 161 -7.89 2.26 -7.02
N VAL A 162 -7.35 3.42 -6.64
CA VAL A 162 -5.96 3.82 -6.98
C VAL A 162 -4.95 2.87 -6.36
N TYR A 163 -5.09 2.57 -5.06
CA TYR A 163 -4.19 1.64 -4.38
C TYR A 163 -4.35 0.20 -4.88
N GLY A 164 -5.53 -0.17 -5.37
CA GLY A 164 -5.72 -1.46 -6.04
C GLY A 164 -5.00 -1.54 -7.39
N ILE A 165 -5.07 -0.49 -8.21
CA ILE A 165 -4.32 -0.42 -9.48
C ILE A 165 -2.81 -0.38 -9.20
N PHE A 166 -2.38 0.35 -8.16
CA PHE A 166 -0.99 0.33 -7.70
C PHE A 166 -0.55 -1.10 -7.32
N GLY A 167 -1.39 -1.81 -6.57
CA GLY A 167 -1.12 -3.19 -6.19
C GLY A 167 -0.94 -4.13 -7.38
N LEU A 168 -1.82 -3.99 -8.38
CA LEU A 168 -1.72 -4.71 -9.66
C LEU A 168 -0.46 -4.35 -10.45
N ALA A 169 -0.10 -3.06 -10.50
CA ALA A 169 1.10 -2.59 -11.20
C ALA A 169 2.36 -3.20 -10.59
N VAL A 170 2.48 -3.20 -9.26
CA VAL A 170 3.61 -3.85 -8.56
C VAL A 170 3.58 -5.38 -8.75
N SER A 171 2.39 -5.99 -8.71
CA SER A 171 2.21 -7.44 -8.96
C SER A 171 2.74 -7.84 -10.34
N SER A 172 2.50 -7.01 -11.37
CA SER A 172 2.97 -7.28 -12.74
C SER A 172 4.50 -7.26 -12.86
N LEU A 173 5.16 -6.37 -12.12
CA LEU A 173 6.61 -6.16 -12.13
C LEU A 173 7.37 -7.26 -11.36
N CYS A 174 6.75 -7.82 -10.32
CA CYS A 174 7.36 -8.83 -9.46
C CYS A 174 7.16 -10.25 -10.00
N ARG A 175 8.13 -11.14 -9.71
CA ARG A 175 8.00 -12.58 -10.05
C ARG A 175 7.45 -13.44 -8.91
N ARG A 176 7.72 -13.04 -7.67
CA ARG A 176 7.28 -13.76 -6.48
C ARG A 176 6.20 -12.98 -5.76
N SER A 177 5.16 -13.66 -5.28
CA SER A 177 4.03 -13.07 -4.56
C SER A 177 4.48 -12.36 -3.30
N TYR A 178 5.45 -12.93 -2.60
CA TYR A 178 6.07 -12.30 -1.43
C TYR A 178 6.70 -10.93 -1.78
N THR A 179 7.47 -10.84 -2.86
CA THR A 179 8.11 -9.58 -3.26
C THR A 179 7.10 -8.53 -3.73
N ALA A 180 6.00 -8.96 -4.35
CA ALA A 180 4.92 -8.07 -4.75
C ALA A 180 4.22 -7.48 -3.53
N LEU A 181 3.78 -8.34 -2.60
CA LEU A 181 3.13 -7.93 -1.33
C LEU A 181 3.99 -6.95 -0.55
N LEU A 182 5.29 -7.24 -0.43
CA LEU A 182 6.23 -6.35 0.24
C LEU A 182 6.32 -4.99 -0.45
N GLY A 183 6.49 -4.99 -1.78
CA GLY A 183 6.58 -3.77 -2.58
C GLY A 183 5.32 -2.91 -2.50
N THR A 184 4.14 -3.53 -2.47
CA THR A 184 2.87 -2.81 -2.38
C THR A 184 2.67 -2.19 -1.00
N TYR A 185 2.93 -2.93 0.09
CA TYR A 185 2.77 -2.37 1.43
C TYR A 185 3.76 -1.24 1.70
N LEU A 186 5.03 -1.40 1.31
CA LEU A 186 6.02 -0.33 1.41
C LEU A 186 5.64 0.88 0.56
N GLY A 187 5.20 0.66 -0.67
CA GLY A 187 4.74 1.72 -1.55
C GLY A 187 3.55 2.49 -0.99
N ILE A 188 2.59 1.80 -0.36
CA ILE A 188 1.44 2.42 0.30
C ILE A 188 1.88 3.25 1.51
N VAL A 189 2.76 2.72 2.37
CA VAL A 189 3.26 3.47 3.53
C VAL A 189 3.98 4.74 3.07
N ILE A 190 4.74 4.68 1.98
CA ILE A 190 5.40 5.86 1.40
C ILE A 190 4.37 6.83 0.82
N LEU A 191 3.41 6.37 0.02
CA LEU A 191 2.47 7.24 -0.68
C LEU A 191 1.44 7.88 0.28
N ALA A 192 0.99 7.12 1.28
CA ALA A 192 -0.06 7.54 2.21
C ALA A 192 0.49 8.12 3.52
N GLY A 193 1.62 7.60 4.02
CA GLY A 193 2.21 7.99 5.32
C GLY A 193 3.36 8.97 5.21
N ALA A 194 4.28 8.80 4.25
CA ALA A 194 5.44 9.67 4.12
C ALA A 194 5.11 11.07 3.54
N THR A 195 3.90 11.27 3.03
CA THR A 195 3.39 12.57 2.56
C THR A 195 2.93 13.48 3.71
N TRP A 196 2.58 12.93 4.87
CA TRP A 196 2.12 13.72 6.02
C TRP A 196 3.30 14.33 6.82
N LEU A 197 4.37 13.56 7.03
CA LEU A 197 5.51 13.96 7.86
C LEU A 197 6.27 15.22 7.41
N PRO A 198 6.65 15.38 6.12
CA PRO A 198 7.43 16.53 5.68
C PRO A 198 6.69 17.85 5.89
N SER A 199 5.36 17.84 5.80
CA SER A 199 4.53 19.04 5.97
C SER A 199 4.51 19.54 7.42
N VAL A 200 4.48 18.62 8.39
CA VAL A 200 4.50 18.97 9.81
C VAL A 200 5.89 19.40 10.22
N LEU A 201 6.93 18.73 9.69
CA LEU A 201 8.32 18.87 10.14
C LEU A 201 9.11 20.00 9.46
N VAL A 202 8.85 20.30 8.17
CA VAL A 202 9.65 21.25 7.38
C VAL A 202 8.95 22.60 7.29
N ARG A 203 9.20 23.48 8.26
CA ARG A 203 8.65 24.85 8.33
C ARG A 203 9.55 25.87 7.61
N ILE A 204 9.99 25.56 6.39
CA ILE A 204 10.72 26.50 5.53
C ILE A 204 9.68 27.31 4.73
N PRO A 205 9.59 28.65 4.91
CA PRO A 205 8.49 29.45 4.37
C PRO A 205 8.37 29.37 2.82
N ALA A 206 9.49 29.21 2.11
CA ALA A 206 9.50 29.06 0.65
C ALA A 206 8.96 27.70 0.15
N LEU A 207 9.10 26.62 0.93
CA LEU A 207 8.67 25.27 0.53
C LEU A 207 7.35 24.84 1.17
N HIS A 208 6.83 25.62 2.12
CA HIS A 208 5.61 25.29 2.86
C HIS A 208 4.40 25.05 1.92
N VAL A 209 4.21 25.88 0.90
CA VAL A 209 3.13 25.72 -0.10
C VAL A 209 3.28 24.43 -0.91
N PHE A 210 4.52 24.04 -1.23
CA PHE A 210 4.80 22.79 -1.94
C PHE A 210 4.52 21.58 -1.05
N PHE A 211 4.94 21.62 0.22
CA PHE A 211 4.66 20.55 1.18
C PHE A 211 3.17 20.42 1.51
N LEU A 212 2.40 21.51 1.55
CA LEU A 212 0.95 21.48 1.69
C LEU A 212 0.27 20.79 0.49
N LYS A 213 0.72 21.07 -0.73
CA LYS A 213 0.24 20.38 -1.94
C LYS A 213 0.63 18.91 -1.96
N LEU A 214 1.85 18.56 -1.53
CA LEU A 214 2.26 17.16 -1.36
C LEU A 214 1.44 16.43 -0.30
N ARG A 215 1.05 17.12 0.78
CA ARG A 215 0.20 16.58 1.83
C ARG A 215 -1.20 16.23 1.32
N ALA A 216 -1.76 17.07 0.46
CA ALA A 216 -3.04 16.87 -0.20
C ALA A 216 -3.06 15.66 -1.16
N LEU A 217 -1.89 15.10 -1.51
CA LEU A 217 -1.80 13.84 -2.25
C LEU A 217 -2.21 12.63 -1.38
N SER A 218 -2.14 12.77 -0.05
CA SER A 218 -2.51 11.71 0.89
C SER A 218 -4.03 11.68 1.11
N PRO A 219 -4.66 10.49 1.07
CA PRO A 219 -6.09 10.37 1.30
C PRO A 219 -6.51 10.66 2.75
N TYR A 220 -5.59 10.46 3.70
CA TYR A 220 -5.81 10.79 5.11
C TYR A 220 -5.97 12.30 5.32
N GLU A 221 -5.16 13.11 4.62
CA GLU A 221 -5.27 14.57 4.71
C GLU A 221 -6.58 15.06 4.09
N ALA A 222 -6.96 14.54 2.92
CA ALA A 222 -8.22 14.91 2.30
C ALA A 222 -9.42 14.63 3.22
N LEU A 223 -9.36 13.53 3.97
CA LEU A 223 -10.38 13.18 4.94
C LEU A 223 -10.38 14.11 6.17
N PHE A 224 -9.20 14.46 6.67
CA PHE A 224 -9.04 15.41 7.78
C PHE A 224 -9.50 16.83 7.40
N ALA A 225 -9.16 17.29 6.20
CA ALA A 225 -9.54 18.61 5.68
C ALA A 225 -11.06 18.76 5.48
N LEU A 226 -11.75 17.68 5.09
CA LEU A 226 -13.22 17.68 4.97
C LEU A 226 -13.92 17.77 6.33
N GLN A 227 -13.29 17.26 7.38
CA GLN A 227 -13.88 17.17 8.70
C GLN A 227 -13.64 18.42 9.55
N PHE A 228 -12.47 19.04 9.42
CA PHE A 228 -12.09 20.28 10.11
C PHE A 228 -12.10 21.48 9.16
N ALA A 229 -13.13 21.60 8.32
CA ALA A 229 -13.22 22.64 7.30
C ALA A 229 -13.09 24.06 7.90
N GLU A 230 -13.75 24.33 9.03
CA GLU A 230 -13.71 25.65 9.70
C GLU A 230 -12.32 26.00 10.27
N SER A 231 -11.58 25.01 10.77
CA SER A 231 -10.21 25.21 11.26
C SER A 231 -9.21 25.46 10.12
N TYR A 232 -9.49 24.96 8.92
CA TYR A 232 -8.65 25.17 7.74
C TYR A 232 -8.82 26.56 7.11
N GLU A 233 -10.05 27.10 7.12
CA GLU A 233 -10.33 28.43 6.59
C GLU A 233 -9.70 29.56 7.44
N THR A 234 -9.49 29.31 8.72
CA THR A 234 -8.94 30.29 9.68
C THR A 234 -7.43 30.19 9.88
N GLY A 235 -6.83 29.01 9.70
CA GLY A 235 -5.41 28.75 10.05
C GLY A 235 -4.41 28.70 8.89
N VAL A 236 -4.83 28.51 7.64
CA VAL A 236 -3.91 28.34 6.50
C VAL A 236 -4.27 29.29 5.37
N ILE A 237 -3.29 30.10 4.97
CA ILE A 237 -3.28 31.03 3.83
C ILE A 237 -4.17 30.53 2.67
N GLY A 238 -5.40 31.04 2.58
CA GLY A 238 -6.25 31.04 1.38
C GLY A 238 -6.62 29.71 0.73
N ALA A 239 -6.48 28.57 1.42
CA ALA A 239 -6.83 27.25 0.85
C ALA A 239 -8.17 26.75 1.40
N SER A 240 -9.27 27.07 0.72
CA SER A 240 -10.59 26.51 1.01
C SER A 240 -10.57 24.98 0.98
N ALA A 241 -11.34 24.33 1.87
CA ALA A 241 -11.44 22.87 1.96
C ALA A 241 -11.81 22.22 0.61
N ASP A 242 -12.63 22.90 -0.19
CA ASP A 242 -13.01 22.45 -1.54
C ASP A 242 -11.82 22.42 -2.51
N ASN A 243 -10.88 23.36 -2.42
CA ASN A 243 -9.68 23.36 -3.27
C ASN A 243 -8.78 22.16 -2.96
N ILE A 244 -8.66 21.80 -1.68
CA ILE A 244 -7.91 20.62 -1.24
C ILE A 244 -8.57 19.35 -1.77
N PHE A 245 -9.90 19.26 -1.67
CA PHE A 245 -10.66 18.11 -2.19
C PHE A 245 -10.54 17.96 -3.71
N SER A 246 -10.69 19.05 -4.47
CA SER A 246 -10.52 19.03 -5.94
C SER A 246 -9.09 18.64 -6.33
N PHE A 247 -8.08 19.17 -5.64
CA PHE A 247 -6.69 18.80 -5.88
C PHE A 247 -6.42 17.32 -5.58
N PHE A 248 -6.98 16.81 -4.49
CA PHE A 248 -6.90 15.39 -4.14
C PHE A 248 -7.48 14.51 -5.26
N ILE A 249 -8.69 14.81 -5.77
CA ILE A 249 -9.31 14.06 -6.86
C ILE A 249 -8.40 14.04 -8.10
N VAL A 250 -7.91 15.21 -8.52
CA VAL A 250 -7.04 15.32 -9.69
C VAL A 250 -5.76 14.49 -9.49
N SER A 251 -5.15 14.58 -8.31
CA SER A 251 -3.94 13.82 -8.00
C SER A 251 -4.17 12.30 -8.04
N MET A 252 -5.29 11.82 -7.49
CA MET A 252 -5.65 10.40 -7.51
C MET A 252 -5.92 9.89 -8.92
N ILE A 253 -6.57 10.68 -9.77
CA ILE A 253 -6.79 10.34 -11.18
C ILE A 253 -5.46 10.25 -11.93
N VAL A 254 -4.56 11.21 -11.74
CA VAL A 254 -3.23 11.18 -12.37
C VAL A 254 -2.45 9.95 -11.93
N MET A 255 -2.44 9.64 -10.63
CA MET A 255 -1.79 8.43 -10.10
C MET A 255 -2.43 7.14 -10.66
N ALA A 256 -3.76 7.09 -10.79
CA ALA A 256 -4.45 5.97 -11.40
C ALA A 256 -3.99 5.72 -12.84
N VAL A 257 -3.89 6.78 -13.64
CA VAL A 257 -3.45 6.71 -15.05
C VAL A 257 -2.00 6.22 -15.13
N ILE A 258 -1.11 6.75 -14.29
CA ILE A 258 0.30 6.33 -14.25
C ILE A 258 0.40 4.84 -13.88
N PHE A 259 -0.28 4.40 -12.82
CA PHE A 259 -0.23 3.01 -12.38
C PHE A 259 -0.87 2.06 -13.40
N PHE A 260 -1.96 2.48 -14.04
CA PHE A 260 -2.58 1.72 -15.12
C PHE A 260 -1.63 1.57 -16.33
N ALA A 261 -0.93 2.64 -16.72
CA ALA A 261 0.06 2.59 -17.81
C ALA A 261 1.23 1.64 -17.47
N VAL A 262 1.72 1.65 -16.23
CA VAL A 262 2.73 0.71 -15.75
C VAL A 262 2.20 -0.73 -15.82
N PHE A 263 1.00 -0.96 -15.30
CA PHE A 263 0.35 -2.28 -15.34
C PHE A 263 0.19 -2.80 -16.77
N ALA A 264 -0.35 -1.99 -17.68
CA ALA A 264 -0.55 -2.34 -19.09
C ALA A 264 0.76 -2.64 -19.82
N LYS A 265 1.84 -1.91 -19.50
CA LYS A 265 3.16 -2.13 -20.10
C LYS A 265 3.82 -3.41 -19.61
N TYR A 266 3.72 -3.73 -18.32
CA TYR A 266 4.49 -4.82 -17.70
C TYR A 266 3.76 -6.17 -17.64
N ILE A 267 2.45 -6.22 -17.83
CA ILE A 267 1.70 -7.48 -17.83
C ILE A 267 2.11 -8.42 -18.97
N PHE A 268 2.42 -7.88 -20.16
CA PHE A 268 2.87 -8.64 -21.34
C PHE A 268 4.37 -8.54 -21.60
N ALA A 269 5.12 -7.78 -20.79
CA ALA A 269 6.56 -7.66 -20.96
C ALA A 269 7.23 -9.03 -20.72
N PRO A 270 8.12 -9.48 -21.63
CA PRO A 270 8.82 -10.73 -21.43
C PRO A 270 9.64 -10.68 -20.13
N PRO A 271 9.74 -11.80 -19.38
CA PRO A 271 10.54 -11.85 -18.18
C PRO A 271 11.98 -11.48 -18.53
N ASN A 272 12.50 -10.36 -17.99
CA ASN A 272 13.92 -10.01 -18.14
C ASN A 272 14.77 -11.18 -17.66
N LEU A 273 15.31 -11.98 -18.59
CA LEU A 273 16.30 -13.01 -18.33
C LEU A 273 17.56 -12.26 -17.93
N ARG A 274 17.62 -11.83 -16.65
CA ARG A 274 18.82 -11.26 -16.08
C ARG A 274 19.86 -12.36 -16.24
N ARG A 275 20.78 -12.20 -17.20
CA ARG A 275 21.96 -13.04 -17.32
C ARG A 275 22.52 -13.09 -15.91
N SER A 276 22.40 -14.25 -15.26
CA SER A 276 23.11 -14.48 -14.02
C SER A 276 24.56 -14.45 -14.45
N ALA A 277 25.19 -13.28 -14.38
CA ALA A 277 26.64 -13.20 -14.48
C ALA A 277 27.12 -14.20 -13.44
N THR A 278 27.73 -15.29 -13.90
CA THR A 278 28.22 -16.35 -13.03
C THR A 278 29.33 -15.72 -12.23
N ILE A 279 28.99 -15.15 -11.07
CA ILE A 279 29.93 -14.47 -10.21
C ILE A 279 30.86 -15.58 -9.69
N SER A 280 32.06 -15.68 -10.25
CA SER A 280 33.05 -16.68 -9.87
C SER A 280 33.45 -16.47 -8.41
N THR A 281 33.06 -17.38 -7.53
CA THR A 281 33.50 -17.36 -6.13
C THR A 281 34.94 -17.81 -6.03
N TYR A 282 35.77 -17.09 -5.27
CA TYR A 282 37.16 -17.51 -5.05
C TYR A 282 37.23 -18.61 -3.99
N VAL A 283 38.18 -19.54 -4.16
CA VAL A 283 38.47 -20.64 -3.21
C VAL A 283 39.77 -20.38 -2.44
N ASP A 284 40.65 -19.54 -2.97
CA ASP A 284 42.02 -19.36 -2.49
C ASP A 284 42.11 -18.52 -1.20
N THR A 285 42.97 -18.95 -0.27
CA THR A 285 43.18 -18.30 1.05
C THR A 285 43.95 -16.98 0.92
N LYS A 286 44.89 -16.88 -0.02
CA LYS A 286 45.69 -15.67 -0.24
C LYS A 286 44.81 -14.50 -0.70
N THR A 287 43.91 -14.76 -1.63
CA THR A 287 42.93 -13.75 -2.10
C THR A 287 41.97 -13.32 -0.99
N MET A 288 41.59 -14.23 -0.09
CA MET A 288 40.78 -13.92 1.09
C MET A 288 41.48 -12.96 2.05
N VAL A 289 42.75 -13.21 2.36
CA VAL A 289 43.56 -12.38 3.26
C VAL A 289 43.80 -11.01 2.64
N LYS A 290 44.16 -10.95 1.35
CA LYS A 290 44.37 -9.69 0.61
C LYS A 290 43.13 -8.79 0.59
N ARG A 291 41.93 -9.37 0.50
CA ARG A 291 40.66 -8.60 0.53
C ARG A 291 40.18 -8.24 1.93
N LYS A 292 40.49 -9.06 2.92
CA LYS A 292 40.13 -8.77 4.32
C LYS A 292 41.01 -7.67 4.91
N LEU A 293 42.28 -7.59 4.48
CA LEU A 293 43.25 -6.58 4.92
C LEU A 293 43.38 -5.40 3.94
N GLY A 294 42.82 -5.51 2.72
CA GLY A 294 42.84 -4.45 1.73
C GLY A 294 41.74 -3.43 1.96
N TRP A 295 42.07 -2.15 1.82
CA TRP A 295 41.09 -1.07 1.82
C TRP A 295 40.37 -1.01 0.46
N PRO A 296 39.03 -0.91 0.40
CA PRO A 296 38.07 -0.79 1.50
C PRO A 296 37.78 -2.12 2.22
N PHE A 297 37.67 -2.07 3.56
CA PHE A 297 37.36 -3.22 4.39
C PHE A 297 35.96 -3.78 4.08
N TYR A 298 35.91 -4.94 3.43
CA TYR A 298 34.67 -5.68 3.25
C TYR A 298 34.30 -6.42 4.55
N LEU A 299 33.41 -5.83 5.36
CA LEU A 299 32.83 -6.51 6.53
C LEU A 299 32.11 -7.81 6.13
N ILE A 300 31.50 -7.83 4.94
CA ILE A 300 30.88 -9.00 4.34
C ILE A 300 31.28 -9.13 2.87
N ASP A 301 32.18 -10.08 2.56
CA ASP A 301 32.64 -10.33 1.19
C ASP A 301 31.59 -11.12 0.38
N PRO A 302 31.02 -10.55 -0.70
CA PRO A 302 30.03 -11.21 -1.53
C PRO A 302 30.57 -12.34 -2.42
N LEU A 303 31.88 -12.40 -2.63
CA LEU A 303 32.57 -13.34 -3.51
C LEU A 303 33.10 -14.57 -2.74
N ARG A 304 33.02 -14.54 -1.41
CA ARG A 304 33.46 -15.63 -0.54
C ARG A 304 32.51 -16.82 -0.62
N ARG A 305 33.07 -18.01 -0.83
CA ARG A 305 32.31 -19.27 -0.77
C ARG A 305 31.68 -19.47 0.62
N LYS A 306 30.40 -19.85 0.65
CA LYS A 306 29.70 -20.21 1.90
C LYS A 306 30.33 -21.47 2.50
N LYS A 307 30.54 -21.50 3.82
CA LYS A 307 31.09 -22.68 4.54
C LYS A 307 30.25 -23.95 4.27
N PRO A 308 30.83 -25.15 4.29
CA PRO A 308 30.05 -26.39 4.23
C PRO A 308 29.02 -26.47 5.36
N ILE A 309 27.93 -27.22 5.15
CA ILE A 309 26.89 -27.43 6.17
C ILE A 309 27.47 -28.41 7.21
N GLY A 310 27.47 -28.02 8.48
CA GLY A 310 27.97 -28.89 9.55
C GLY A 310 27.05 -30.09 9.78
N ARG A 311 27.62 -31.23 10.20
CA ARG A 311 26.88 -32.50 10.38
C ARG A 311 25.70 -32.42 11.35
N LEU A 312 25.75 -31.53 12.35
CA LEU A 312 24.73 -31.37 13.39
C LEU A 312 23.62 -30.37 13.04
N ARG A 313 23.67 -29.73 11.86
CA ARG A 313 22.74 -28.66 11.48
C ARG A 313 21.81 -29.13 10.38
N ASN A 314 20.50 -28.94 10.58
CA ASN A 314 19.50 -29.33 9.60
C ASN A 314 19.80 -28.70 8.22
N PRO A 315 20.07 -29.50 7.17
CA PRO A 315 20.44 -28.99 5.86
C PRO A 315 19.31 -28.15 5.22
N VAL A 316 18.05 -28.46 5.51
CA VAL A 316 16.89 -27.71 5.01
C VAL A 316 16.88 -26.30 5.60
N PHE A 317 17.00 -26.17 6.93
CA PHE A 317 17.08 -24.88 7.60
C PHE A 317 18.25 -24.02 7.10
N VAL A 318 19.41 -24.65 6.88
CA VAL A 318 20.59 -23.94 6.36
C VAL A 318 20.42 -23.53 4.90
N ALA A 319 19.78 -24.36 4.08
CA ALA A 319 19.46 -24.02 2.70
C ALA A 319 18.44 -22.88 2.64
N GLU A 320 17.45 -22.89 3.51
CA GLU A 320 16.41 -21.88 3.61
C GLU A 320 16.97 -20.51 4.05
N ILE A 321 17.77 -20.46 5.12
CA ILE A 321 18.47 -19.22 5.53
C ILE A 321 19.38 -18.68 4.43
N ARG A 322 20.06 -19.57 3.68
CA ARG A 322 20.99 -19.17 2.61
C ARG A 322 20.29 -18.72 1.33
N SER A 323 19.03 -19.09 1.12
CA SER A 323 18.25 -18.82 -0.10
C SER A 323 17.20 -17.74 0.08
N LYS A 324 16.69 -17.53 1.32
CA LYS A 324 15.75 -16.46 1.68
C LYS A 324 16.51 -15.13 1.92
N ILE A 325 15.80 -14.10 2.39
CA ILE A 325 16.28 -12.70 2.52
C ILE A 325 17.61 -12.59 3.27
N PHE A 326 17.83 -13.47 4.25
CA PHE A 326 19.08 -13.56 5.01
C PHE A 326 20.30 -14.06 4.21
N GLY A 327 20.08 -14.63 3.02
CA GLY A 327 21.11 -15.10 2.11
C GLY A 327 21.84 -14.00 1.32
N ASN A 328 21.25 -12.79 1.26
CA ASN A 328 21.79 -11.60 0.60
C ASN A 328 22.16 -10.52 1.63
N PRO A 329 23.34 -10.62 2.27
CA PRO A 329 23.73 -9.69 3.33
C PRO A 329 23.78 -8.21 2.87
N LYS A 330 24.00 -7.97 1.58
CA LYS A 330 23.93 -6.63 0.97
C LYS A 330 22.54 -5.98 1.12
N PHE A 331 21.47 -6.76 0.98
CA PHE A 331 20.11 -6.25 1.12
C PHE A 331 19.80 -5.88 2.57
N ILE A 332 20.21 -6.74 3.52
CA ILE A 332 20.03 -6.50 4.95
C ILE A 332 20.75 -5.22 5.39
N ILE A 333 22.03 -5.06 5.00
CA ILE A 333 22.80 -3.85 5.34
C ILE A 333 22.15 -2.60 4.72
N ARG A 334 21.71 -2.67 3.46
CA ARG A 334 21.01 -1.54 2.81
C ARG A 334 19.71 -1.19 3.52
N ALA A 335 18.89 -2.19 3.89
CA ALA A 335 17.65 -1.96 4.62
C ALA A 335 17.91 -1.35 6.01
N LEU A 336 18.91 -1.88 6.73
CA LEU A 336 19.29 -1.40 8.06
C LEU A 336 19.88 0.02 8.00
N THR A 337 20.73 0.33 7.01
CA THR A 337 21.25 1.69 6.80
C THR A 337 20.14 2.67 6.41
N ILE A 338 19.21 2.29 5.55
CA ILE A 338 18.03 3.11 5.24
C ILE A 338 17.22 3.39 6.52
N CYS A 339 16.98 2.36 7.35
CA CYS A 339 16.25 2.52 8.61
C CYS A 339 16.96 3.50 9.57
N ILE A 340 18.28 3.36 9.74
CA ILE A 340 19.08 4.27 10.56
C ILE A 340 19.05 5.70 10.00
N CYS A 341 19.25 5.87 8.69
CA CYS A 341 19.20 7.20 8.05
C CYS A 341 17.82 7.85 8.21
N VAL A 342 16.74 7.11 8.04
CA VAL A 342 15.36 7.60 8.25
C VAL A 342 15.15 8.00 9.72
N SER A 343 15.63 7.18 10.67
CA SER A 343 15.54 7.48 12.10
C SER A 343 16.30 8.75 12.49
N ILE A 344 17.54 8.91 11.99
CA ILE A 344 18.35 10.09 12.22
C ILE A 344 17.71 11.32 11.59
N ALA A 345 17.24 11.23 10.33
CA ALA A 345 16.57 12.33 9.66
C ALA A 345 15.32 12.79 10.43
N MET A 346 14.52 11.85 10.92
CA MET A 346 13.36 12.14 11.78
C MET A 346 13.79 12.86 13.06
N LEU A 347 14.83 12.39 13.73
CA LEU A 347 15.33 12.99 14.98
C LEU A 347 15.83 14.43 14.76
N VAL A 348 16.57 14.68 13.67
CA VAL A 348 17.03 16.03 13.29
C VAL A 348 15.87 16.96 12.99
N LEU A 349 14.86 16.48 12.25
CA LEU A 349 13.68 17.28 11.94
C LEU A 349 12.88 17.63 13.21
N ILE A 350 12.74 16.71 14.16
CA ILE A 350 12.07 16.95 15.45
C ILE A 350 12.85 17.96 16.30
N ALA A 351 14.18 17.86 16.33
CA ALA A 351 15.02 18.78 17.09
C ALA A 351 14.84 20.25 16.63
N ASN A 352 14.57 20.46 15.34
CA ASN A 352 14.30 21.80 14.79
C ASN A 352 12.91 22.36 15.17
N GLN A 353 12.02 21.58 15.79
CA GLN A 353 10.65 22.01 16.13
C GLN A 353 10.44 22.38 17.60
N VAL A 354 11.48 22.22 18.44
CA VAL A 354 11.40 22.37 19.91
C VAL A 354 10.99 23.78 20.37
N GLY A 355 10.92 24.77 19.47
CA GLY A 355 10.60 26.16 19.80
C GLY A 355 9.11 26.56 19.90
N GLU A 356 8.17 25.84 19.27
CA GLU A 356 6.77 26.32 19.14
C GLU A 356 5.66 25.30 19.47
N THR A 357 5.99 24.02 19.68
CA THR A 357 5.00 22.96 19.92
C THR A 357 5.34 22.12 21.16
N ASP A 358 4.33 21.70 21.92
CA ASP A 358 4.48 20.83 23.10
C ASP A 358 5.38 19.64 22.78
N LEU A 359 6.47 19.49 23.54
CA LEU A 359 7.49 18.46 23.36
C LEU A 359 6.87 17.05 23.35
N ASP A 360 5.79 16.85 24.11
CA ASP A 360 5.11 15.57 24.27
C ASP A 360 4.30 15.16 23.04
N LYS A 361 3.65 16.11 22.34
CA LYS A 361 2.88 15.82 21.12
C LYS A 361 3.79 15.42 19.97
N ILE A 362 4.92 16.10 19.82
CA ILE A 362 5.91 15.79 18.77
C ILE A 362 6.57 14.42 19.04
N ARG A 363 6.94 14.14 20.29
CA ARG A 363 7.49 12.84 20.71
C ARG A 363 6.50 11.70 20.47
N ALA A 364 5.23 11.88 20.84
CA ALA A 364 4.20 10.87 20.64
C ALA A 364 4.00 10.54 19.15
N VAL A 365 3.89 11.56 18.28
CA VAL A 365 3.75 11.38 16.83
C VAL A 365 4.97 10.67 16.23
N ALA A 366 6.18 11.04 16.65
CA ALA A 366 7.42 10.41 16.18
C ALA A 366 7.53 8.94 16.60
N ILE A 367 7.20 8.63 17.84
CA ILE A 367 7.20 7.25 18.38
C ILE A 367 6.14 6.42 17.67
N ILE A 368 4.92 6.92 17.51
CA ILE A 368 3.83 6.23 16.79
C ILE A 368 4.23 5.97 15.34
N PHE A 369 4.87 6.94 14.67
CA PHE A 369 5.34 6.74 13.30
C PHE A 369 6.44 5.68 13.22
N GLN A 370 7.43 5.72 14.12
CA GLN A 370 8.49 4.71 14.18
C GLN A 370 7.92 3.31 14.48
N LEU A 371 6.99 3.22 15.43
CA LEU A 371 6.25 1.98 15.71
C LEU A 371 5.44 1.53 14.48
N GLY A 372 4.81 2.45 13.75
CA GLY A 372 4.06 2.17 12.53
C GLY A 372 4.94 1.63 11.40
N VAL A 373 6.11 2.23 11.18
CA VAL A 373 7.09 1.75 10.18
C VAL A 373 7.65 0.38 10.59
N VAL A 374 7.99 0.20 11.87
CA VAL A 374 8.46 -1.10 12.39
C VAL A 374 7.38 -2.16 12.33
N ALA A 375 6.13 -1.82 12.67
CA ALA A 375 4.97 -2.71 12.57
C ALA A 375 4.60 -3.03 11.11
N ALA A 376 4.83 -2.12 10.18
CA ALA A 376 4.67 -2.41 8.74
C ALA A 376 5.80 -3.30 8.20
N LEU A 377 7.02 -3.17 8.75
CA LEU A 377 8.17 -4.01 8.41
C LEU A 377 8.16 -5.37 9.14
N ALA A 378 7.53 -5.51 10.30
CA ALA A 378 7.52 -6.75 11.07
C ALA A 378 6.88 -7.94 10.31
N PRO A 379 5.72 -7.79 9.64
CA PRO A 379 5.16 -8.80 8.75
C PRO A 379 6.13 -9.17 7.63
N THR A 380 6.94 -8.23 7.15
CA THR A 380 7.89 -8.48 6.07
C THR A 380 8.99 -9.43 6.52
N VAL A 381 9.49 -9.26 7.74
CA VAL A 381 10.53 -10.13 8.30
C VAL A 381 9.94 -11.48 8.73
N SER A 382 8.75 -11.48 9.33
CA SER A 382 8.10 -12.70 9.84
C SER A 382 7.49 -13.57 8.75
N SER A 383 6.86 -13.01 7.71
CA SER A 383 6.32 -13.83 6.61
C SER A 383 7.39 -14.45 5.71
N SER A 384 8.66 -14.04 5.83
CA SER A 384 9.79 -14.78 5.25
C SER A 384 10.10 -16.08 6.00
N SER A 385 9.57 -16.31 7.20
CA SER A 385 9.81 -17.54 7.98
C SER A 385 8.83 -18.68 7.70
N ILE A 386 7.85 -18.46 6.82
CA ILE A 386 6.88 -19.48 6.37
C ILE A 386 7.20 -19.91 4.93
#